data_AF-A0A195BNG6-F1
#
_entry.id   AF-A0A195BNG6-F1
#
_cell.length_a   1.000
_cell.length_b   1.000
_cell.length_c   1.000
_cell.angle_alpha   90.00
_cell.angle_beta   90.00
_cell.angle_gamma   90.00
#
_symmetry.space_group_name_H-M   'P 1'
#
loop_
_entity.id
_entity.type
_entity.pdbx_description
1 polymer ?
#
loop_
_entity_poly.entity_id
_entity_poly.type
_entity_poly.pdbx_seq_one_letter_code
_entity_poly.pdbx_strand_id
1 'polypeptide(L)'
;MEALVDFWEKHILETILWMIWLLNFWHYYLNFRQRALLRRLVDLPKSIEGLMSKDIYDKARAYALHRNTFGTVQDVYSKIYNTLILVFYAYYYFWQWSIKIAKYYNFNHENEILISAICMLIIGVFSHISNLPIEIYDTFVLEQKHGFNKQTAIFFIKDEIKRFLVTQIITLPLLCGIIWVVQNGGDYFFWYLWLLTVVVSLFMIILYPEIIAPLFDKYTPLPEGELKQKIEELAASLKFPLYKLFVVEGSKRSSHSNAYLYGFYKYKRIVLFDTLIKDYCKKDSNDDDKEIGCETNEILAVLAHELGHWKHNHALLGFLLSQDNTSSQFYYVCQTLAIHTNV
;
A
#
# COMPACT_ATOMS: atom_id res chain seq x y z
N MET A 1 -25.81 30.54 -13.29
CA MET A 1 -24.54 29.80 -13.10
C MET A 1 -23.93 30.19 -11.76
N GLU A 2 -23.78 31.49 -11.48
CA GLU A 2 -23.35 32.04 -10.17
C GLU A 2 -24.16 31.54 -8.97
N ALA A 3 -25.51 31.59 -9.02
CA ALA A 3 -26.35 31.09 -7.92
C ALA A 3 -26.14 29.59 -7.58
N LEU A 4 -25.65 28.81 -8.56
CA LEU A 4 -25.36 27.39 -8.39
C LEU A 4 -23.97 27.19 -7.78
N VAL A 5 -23.00 28.02 -8.17
CA VAL A 5 -21.64 28.07 -7.59
C VAL A 5 -21.71 28.50 -6.12
N ASP A 6 -22.43 29.58 -5.81
CA ASP A 6 -22.66 30.07 -4.44
C ASP A 6 -23.32 29.01 -3.54
N PHE A 7 -24.22 28.21 -4.10
CA PHE A 7 -24.85 27.10 -3.37
C PHE A 7 -23.81 26.03 -3.03
N TRP A 8 -23.00 25.59 -3.99
CA TRP A 8 -21.98 24.58 -3.75
C TRP A 8 -20.88 25.06 -2.79
N GLU A 9 -20.47 26.33 -2.86
CA GLU A 9 -19.50 26.89 -1.92
C GLU A 9 -20.02 26.87 -0.48
N LYS A 10 -21.28 27.27 -0.26
CA LYS A 10 -21.91 27.25 1.06
C LYS A 10 -22.11 25.83 1.60
N HIS A 11 -22.33 24.86 0.71
CA HIS A 11 -22.61 23.47 1.06
C HIS A 11 -21.45 22.51 0.74
N ILE A 12 -20.22 23.01 0.62
CA ILE A 12 -19.08 22.20 0.17
C ILE A 12 -18.78 21.04 1.13
N LEU A 13 -18.81 21.30 2.44
CA LEU A 13 -18.59 20.29 3.47
C LEU A 13 -19.69 19.21 3.43
N GLU A 14 -20.95 19.63 3.32
CA GLU A 14 -22.11 18.74 3.25
C GLU A 14 -22.03 17.85 1.99
N THR A 15 -21.62 18.44 0.87
CA THR A 15 -21.43 17.75 -0.41
C THR A 15 -20.34 16.69 -0.32
N ILE A 16 -19.18 17.05 0.25
CA ILE A 16 -18.06 16.12 0.45
C ILE A 16 -18.50 14.96 1.35
N LEU A 17 -19.16 15.25 2.47
CA LEU A 17 -19.64 14.23 3.39
C LEU A 17 -20.67 13.33 2.71
N TRP A 18 -21.64 13.89 1.99
CA TRP A 18 -22.64 13.12 1.27
C TRP A 18 -22.01 12.19 0.25
N MET A 19 -21.03 12.66 -0.53
CA MET A 19 -20.30 11.84 -1.49
C MET A 19 -19.50 10.71 -0.81
N ILE A 20 -18.81 11.01 0.29
CA ILE A 20 -18.07 10.01 1.07
C ILE A 20 -19.00 8.89 1.54
N TRP A 21 -20.17 9.24 2.09
CA TRP A 21 -21.13 8.27 2.60
C TRP A 21 -21.84 7.52 1.48
N LEU A 22 -22.20 8.18 0.37
CA LEU A 22 -22.78 7.53 -0.80
C LEU A 22 -21.84 6.43 -1.35
N LEU A 23 -20.57 6.77 -1.56
CA LEU A 23 -19.56 5.80 -2.00
C LEU A 23 -19.37 4.69 -0.98
N ASN A 24 -19.38 5.02 0.32
CA ASN A 24 -19.29 4.01 1.38
C ASN A 24 -20.49 3.05 1.36
N PHE A 25 -21.72 3.53 1.13
CA PHE A 25 -22.90 2.67 0.99
C PHE A 25 -22.78 1.74 -0.22
N TRP A 26 -22.23 2.23 -1.33
CA TRP A 26 -21.94 1.38 -2.49
C TRP A 26 -20.92 0.28 -2.16
N HIS A 27 -19.80 0.62 -1.53
CA HIS A 27 -18.81 -0.36 -1.09
C HIS A 27 -19.39 -1.36 -0.09
N TYR A 28 -20.17 -0.90 0.88
CA TYR A 28 -20.88 -1.76 1.83
C TYR A 28 -21.82 -2.74 1.12
N TYR A 29 -22.57 -2.27 0.11
CA TYR A 29 -23.43 -3.13 -0.71
C TYR A 29 -22.65 -4.23 -1.43
N LEU A 30 -21.49 -3.90 -2.04
CA LEU A 30 -20.63 -4.90 -2.68
C LEU A 30 -20.10 -5.93 -1.67
N ASN A 31 -19.63 -5.46 -0.51
CA ASN A 31 -19.16 -6.33 0.58
C ASN A 31 -20.28 -7.23 1.11
N PHE A 32 -21.49 -6.70 1.25
CA PHE A 32 -22.67 -7.47 1.65
C PHE A 32 -23.00 -8.57 0.64
N ARG A 33 -22.96 -8.27 -0.66
CA ARG A 33 -23.17 -9.28 -1.72
C ARG A 33 -22.14 -10.38 -1.69
N GLN A 34 -20.86 -10.02 -1.55
CA GLN A 34 -19.77 -10.99 -1.44
C GLN A 34 -19.95 -11.89 -0.22
N ARG A 35 -20.31 -11.30 0.93
CA ARG A 35 -20.60 -12.06 2.15
C ARG A 35 -21.79 -12.99 2.02
N ALA A 36 -22.88 -12.51 1.42
CA ALA A 36 -24.08 -13.31 1.19
C ALA A 36 -23.77 -14.51 0.29
N LEU A 37 -22.93 -14.32 -0.73
CA LEU A 37 -22.45 -15.41 -1.59
C LEU A 37 -21.61 -16.42 -0.79
N LEU A 38 -20.60 -15.96 -0.05
CA LEU A 38 -19.74 -16.82 0.77
C LEU A 38 -20.51 -17.59 1.87
N ARG A 39 -21.61 -17.02 2.38
CA ARG A 39 -22.49 -17.71 3.34
C ARG A 39 -23.34 -18.80 2.70
N ARG A 40 -23.67 -18.67 1.40
CA ARG A 40 -24.46 -19.66 0.65
C ARG A 40 -23.62 -20.81 0.14
N LEU A 41 -22.37 -20.53 -0.24
CA LEU A 41 -21.43 -21.53 -0.75
C LEU A 41 -20.82 -22.35 0.40
N VAL A 42 -21.66 -23.08 1.14
CA VAL A 42 -21.21 -23.97 2.21
C VAL A 42 -20.61 -25.25 1.64
N ASP A 43 -21.26 -25.80 0.62
CA ASP A 43 -20.81 -27.01 -0.05
C ASP A 43 -19.78 -26.69 -1.14
N LEU A 44 -18.85 -27.63 -1.33
CA LEU A 44 -17.81 -27.52 -2.35
C LEU A 44 -18.45 -27.47 -3.74
N PRO A 45 -18.23 -26.40 -4.52
CA PRO A 45 -18.72 -26.32 -5.88
C PRO A 45 -18.09 -27.40 -6.78
N LYS A 46 -18.89 -27.97 -7.69
CA LYS A 46 -18.42 -28.99 -8.66
C LYS A 46 -17.24 -28.53 -9.51
N SER A 47 -17.12 -27.22 -9.77
CA SER A 47 -16.04 -26.65 -10.60
C SER A 47 -14.66 -26.73 -9.95
N ILE A 48 -14.58 -26.92 -8.63
CA ILE A 48 -13.33 -27.03 -7.88
C ILE A 48 -13.16 -28.40 -7.22
N GLU A 49 -14.06 -29.33 -7.54
CA GLU A 49 -14.00 -30.72 -7.09
C GLU A 49 -12.74 -31.38 -7.67
N GLY A 50 -11.90 -31.93 -6.80
CA GLY A 50 -10.60 -32.50 -7.17
C GLY A 50 -9.42 -31.50 -7.19
N LEU A 51 -9.67 -30.18 -7.14
CA LEU A 51 -8.60 -29.18 -7.01
C LEU A 51 -8.27 -28.85 -5.55
N MET A 52 -9.24 -28.99 -4.66
CA MET A 52 -9.04 -28.74 -3.23
C MET A 52 -9.86 -29.69 -2.37
N SER A 53 -9.35 -30.02 -1.19
CA SER A 53 -10.09 -30.80 -0.20
C SER A 53 -11.17 -29.95 0.47
N LYS A 54 -12.19 -30.61 1.01
CA LYS A 54 -13.28 -29.94 1.73
C LYS A 54 -12.79 -29.16 2.95
N ASP A 55 -11.82 -29.70 3.69
CA ASP A 55 -11.22 -29.02 4.86
C ASP A 55 -10.52 -27.71 4.46
N ILE A 56 -9.73 -27.72 3.39
CA ILE A 56 -9.07 -26.51 2.88
C ILE A 56 -10.11 -25.49 2.41
N TYR A 57 -11.17 -25.95 1.75
CA TYR A 57 -12.26 -25.09 1.31
C TYR A 57 -12.99 -24.42 2.47
N ASP A 58 -13.34 -25.19 3.51
CA ASP A 58 -14.01 -24.66 4.70
C ASP A 58 -13.13 -23.65 5.45
N LYS A 59 -11.82 -23.91 5.55
CA LYS A 59 -10.84 -22.96 6.13
C LYS A 59 -10.72 -21.69 5.29
N ALA A 60 -10.56 -21.80 3.97
CA ALA A 60 -10.49 -20.66 3.07
C ALA A 60 -11.78 -19.81 3.11
N ARG A 61 -12.95 -20.46 3.15
CA ARG A 61 -14.25 -19.79 3.28
C ARG A 61 -14.38 -19.08 4.63
N ALA A 62 -13.98 -19.72 5.72
CA ALA A 62 -13.99 -19.12 7.05
C ALA A 62 -13.04 -17.91 7.13
N TYR A 63 -11.85 -18.00 6.54
CA TYR A 63 -10.91 -16.89 6.40
C TYR A 63 -11.53 -15.73 5.63
N ALA A 64 -12.07 -16.00 4.43
CA ALA A 64 -12.72 -14.99 3.60
C ALA A 64 -13.89 -14.29 4.30
N LEU A 65 -14.72 -15.02 5.05
CA LEU A 65 -15.83 -14.46 5.82
C LEU A 65 -15.37 -13.56 6.97
N HIS A 66 -14.33 -13.98 7.71
CA HIS A 66 -13.76 -13.18 8.79
C HIS A 66 -13.07 -11.93 8.22
N ARG A 67 -12.27 -12.06 7.15
CA ARG A 67 -11.60 -10.94 6.47
C ARG A 67 -12.59 -9.93 5.89
N ASN A 68 -13.67 -10.40 5.26
CA ASN A 68 -14.73 -9.52 4.77
C ASN A 68 -15.47 -8.78 5.90
N THR A 69 -15.75 -9.48 7.02
CA THR A 69 -16.39 -8.87 8.19
C THR A 69 -15.48 -7.80 8.80
N PHE A 70 -14.20 -8.11 8.99
CA PHE A 70 -13.22 -7.18 9.50
C PHE A 70 -13.01 -5.97 8.57
N GLY A 71 -12.85 -6.20 7.27
CA GLY A 71 -12.73 -5.14 6.27
C GLY A 71 -13.92 -4.19 6.28
N THR A 72 -15.15 -4.70 6.44
CA THR A 72 -16.35 -3.87 6.60
C THR A 72 -16.29 -3.00 7.87
N VAL A 73 -15.83 -3.57 8.99
CA VAL A 73 -15.69 -2.81 10.26
C VAL A 73 -14.62 -1.74 10.13
N GLN A 74 -13.48 -2.07 9.51
CA GLN A 74 -12.39 -1.14 9.24
C GLN A 74 -12.86 0.01 8.35
N ASP A 75 -13.56 -0.27 7.25
CA ASP A 75 -14.10 0.75 6.34
C ASP A 75 -15.03 1.72 7.08
N VAL A 76 -15.97 1.18 7.87
CA VAL A 76 -16.90 1.99 8.67
C VAL A 76 -16.15 2.84 9.69
N TYR A 77 -15.20 2.25 10.42
CA TYR A 77 -14.35 2.99 11.36
C TYR A 77 -13.65 4.15 10.65
N SER A 78 -12.99 3.89 9.51
CA SER A 78 -12.27 4.91 8.75
C SER A 78 -13.19 6.01 8.23
N LYS A 79 -14.43 5.71 7.83
CA LYS A 79 -15.40 6.73 7.40
C LYS A 79 -15.94 7.56 8.56
N ILE A 80 -16.22 6.94 9.71
CA ILE A 80 -16.60 7.65 10.93
C ILE A 80 -15.46 8.57 11.35
N TYR A 81 -14.23 8.04 11.45
CA TYR A 81 -13.04 8.82 11.78
C TYR A 81 -12.88 10.04 10.86
N ASN A 82 -12.90 9.84 9.54
CA ASN A 82 -12.80 10.95 8.59
C ASN A 82 -13.94 11.96 8.73
N THR A 83 -15.17 11.49 8.97
CA THR A 83 -16.33 12.38 9.21
C THR A 83 -16.13 13.23 10.46
N LEU A 84 -15.65 12.64 11.56
CA LEU A 84 -15.37 13.36 12.80
C LEU A 84 -14.25 14.38 12.60
N ILE A 85 -13.17 14.01 11.91
CA ILE A 85 -12.07 14.92 11.57
C ILE A 85 -12.57 16.16 10.79
N LEU A 86 -13.48 15.96 9.83
CA LEU A 86 -14.04 17.03 9.02
C LEU A 86 -15.04 17.89 9.82
N VAL A 87 -16.01 17.28 10.48
CA VAL A 87 -17.09 17.98 11.21
C VAL A 87 -16.55 18.77 12.40
N PHE A 88 -15.54 18.25 13.10
CA PHE A 88 -14.89 18.96 14.21
C PHE A 88 -13.75 19.87 13.76
N TYR A 89 -13.55 20.07 12.45
CA TYR A 89 -12.50 20.92 11.90
C TYR A 89 -11.12 20.58 12.47
N ALA A 90 -10.80 19.29 12.66
CA ALA A 90 -9.57 18.86 13.30
C ALA A 90 -8.32 19.38 12.57
N TYR A 91 -8.36 19.50 11.24
CA TYR A 91 -7.28 20.12 10.44
C TYR A 91 -6.97 21.56 10.84
N TYR A 92 -7.98 22.37 11.19
CA TYR A 92 -7.77 23.71 11.72
C TYR A 92 -7.01 23.65 13.05
N TYR A 93 -7.40 22.75 13.95
CA TYR A 93 -6.70 22.60 15.24
C TYR A 93 -5.28 22.08 15.08
N PHE A 94 -5.03 21.14 14.17
CA PHE A 94 -3.67 20.67 13.86
C PHE A 94 -2.77 21.81 13.36
N TRP A 95 -3.31 22.69 12.51
CA TRP A 95 -2.61 23.89 12.06
C TRP A 95 -2.35 24.89 13.20
N GLN A 96 -3.32 25.12 14.09
CA GLN A 96 -3.11 26.00 15.24
C GLN A 96 -2.07 25.42 16.21
N TRP A 97 -2.03 24.09 16.38
CA TRP A 97 -1.02 23.42 17.20
C TRP A 97 0.38 23.51 16.58
N SER A 98 0.51 23.38 15.26
CA SER A 98 1.82 23.54 14.61
C SER A 98 2.39 24.94 14.80
N ILE A 99 1.56 25.99 14.70
CA ILE A 99 1.98 27.37 15.00
C ILE A 99 2.42 27.51 16.47
N LYS A 100 1.66 26.95 17.42
CA LYS A 100 2.02 27.01 18.85
C LYS A 100 3.34 26.31 19.15
N ILE A 101 3.58 25.14 18.54
CA ILE A 101 4.83 24.39 18.66
C ILE A 101 5.99 25.19 18.06
N ALA A 102 5.82 25.76 16.87
CA ALA A 102 6.84 26.59 16.25
C ALA A 102 7.22 27.79 17.12
N LYS A 103 6.23 28.48 17.70
CA LYS A 103 6.47 29.59 18.65
C LYS A 103 7.18 29.13 19.93
N TYR A 104 6.82 27.98 20.48
CA TYR A 104 7.44 27.44 21.69
C TYR A 104 8.94 27.13 21.49
N TYR A 105 9.32 26.60 20.33
CA TYR A 105 10.72 26.30 20.00
C TYR A 105 11.47 27.48 19.35
N ASN A 106 10.89 28.69 19.33
CA ASN A 106 11.44 29.88 18.67
C ASN A 106 11.79 29.67 17.18
N PHE A 107 11.03 28.83 16.50
CA PHE A 107 11.13 28.67 15.05
C PHE A 107 10.44 29.83 14.32
N ASN A 108 10.86 30.07 13.07
CA ASN A 108 10.22 31.06 12.22
C ASN A 108 8.78 30.61 11.89
N HIS A 109 7.81 31.21 12.57
CA HIS A 109 6.40 30.91 12.45
C HIS A 109 5.74 31.61 11.25
N GLU A 110 6.47 32.47 10.54
CA GLU A 110 6.06 33.05 9.26
C GLU A 110 6.42 32.13 8.08
N ASN A 111 7.31 31.16 8.30
CA ASN A 111 7.67 30.18 7.26
C ASN A 111 6.56 29.11 7.14
N GLU A 112 5.69 29.30 6.16
CA GLU A 112 4.58 28.39 5.86
C GLU A 112 5.03 26.95 5.58
N ILE A 113 6.17 26.75 4.92
CA ILE A 113 6.72 25.41 4.65
C ILE A 113 7.02 24.68 5.96
N LEU A 114 7.64 25.37 6.92
CA LEU A 114 7.97 24.79 8.22
C LEU A 114 6.70 24.47 9.03
N ILE A 115 5.73 25.38 9.07
CA ILE A 115 4.45 25.17 9.75
C ILE A 115 3.69 23.99 9.13
N SER A 116 3.70 23.87 7.81
CA SER A 116 3.09 22.75 7.09
C SER A 116 3.77 21.42 7.38
N ALA A 117 5.11 21.40 7.46
CA ALA A 117 5.85 20.20 7.83
C ALA A 117 5.54 19.74 9.27
N ILE A 118 5.50 20.67 10.22
CA ILE A 118 5.11 20.37 11.62
C ILE A 118 3.65 19.88 11.67
N CYS A 119 2.74 20.53 10.93
CA CYS A 119 1.34 20.14 10.85
C CYS A 119 1.20 18.71 10.31
N MET A 120 1.91 18.38 9.22
CA MET A 120 1.89 17.06 8.62
C MET A 120 2.46 15.99 9.57
N LEU A 121 3.49 16.31 10.34
CA LEU A 121 4.01 15.41 11.37
C LEU A 121 2.95 15.12 12.44
N ILE A 122 2.24 16.15 12.93
CA ILE A 122 1.16 16.00 13.91
C ILE A 122 0.03 15.12 13.35
N ILE A 123 -0.41 15.41 12.12
CA ILE A 123 -1.43 14.63 11.42
C ILE A 123 -0.97 13.17 11.27
N GLY A 124 0.29 12.95 10.88
CA GLY A 124 0.89 11.64 10.73
C GLY A 124 0.89 10.84 12.03
N VAL A 125 1.30 11.46 13.15
CA VAL A 125 1.28 10.84 14.48
C VAL A 125 -0.14 10.47 14.88
N PHE A 126 -1.10 11.39 14.75
CA PHE A 126 -2.49 11.16 15.15
C PHE A 126 -3.14 10.06 14.29
N SER A 127 -2.86 10.05 13.00
CA SER A 127 -3.35 9.03 12.07
C SER A 127 -2.75 7.66 12.39
N HIS A 128 -1.45 7.59 12.66
CA HIS A 128 -0.78 6.33 13.01
C HIS A 128 -1.34 5.73 14.32
N ILE A 129 -1.51 6.56 15.36
CA ILE A 129 -2.10 6.12 16.64
C ILE A 129 -3.54 5.65 16.45
N SER A 130 -4.32 6.35 15.61
CA SER A 130 -5.72 6.00 15.36
C SER A 130 -5.86 4.68 14.60
N ASN A 131 -4.93 4.37 13.69
CA ASN A 131 -4.94 3.13 12.90
C ASN A 131 -4.37 1.91 13.66
N LEU A 132 -3.50 2.14 14.64
CA LEU A 132 -2.81 1.06 15.37
C LEU A 132 -3.74 -0.02 15.96
N PRO A 133 -4.90 0.29 16.57
CA PRO A 133 -5.83 -0.74 17.06
C PRO A 133 -6.36 -1.67 15.97
N ILE A 134 -6.56 -1.15 14.74
CA ILE A 134 -7.01 -1.93 13.59
C ILE A 134 -5.91 -2.89 13.17
N GLU A 135 -4.68 -2.40 13.04
CA GLU A 135 -3.51 -3.19 12.62
C GLU A 135 -3.19 -4.30 13.64
N ILE A 136 -3.31 -3.99 14.95
CA ILE A 136 -3.15 -4.97 16.03
C ILE A 136 -4.22 -6.06 15.91
N TYR A 137 -5.49 -5.70 15.68
CA TYR A 137 -6.56 -6.67 15.52
C TYR A 137 -6.33 -7.53 14.27
N ASP A 138 -5.94 -6.92 13.15
CA ASP A 138 -5.66 -7.64 11.91
C ASP A 138 -4.58 -8.71 12.14
N THR A 139 -3.45 -8.31 12.74
CA THR A 139 -2.29 -9.18 12.91
C THR A 139 -2.50 -10.24 14.01
N PHE A 140 -2.87 -9.81 15.22
CA PHE A 140 -2.85 -10.66 16.41
C PHE A 140 -4.18 -11.34 16.72
N VAL A 141 -5.27 -10.94 16.05
CA VAL A 141 -6.59 -11.60 16.21
C VAL A 141 -6.99 -12.30 14.91
N LEU A 142 -7.06 -11.58 13.79
CA LEU A 142 -7.54 -12.17 12.54
C LEU A 142 -6.53 -13.14 11.94
N GLU A 143 -5.33 -12.67 11.59
CA GLU A 143 -4.29 -13.51 10.98
C GLU A 143 -3.81 -14.60 11.93
N GLN A 144 -3.70 -14.31 13.24
CA GLN A 144 -3.38 -15.31 14.26
C GLN A 144 -4.44 -16.42 14.36
N LYS A 145 -5.74 -16.09 14.30
CA LYS A 145 -6.82 -17.09 14.36
C LYS A 145 -6.75 -18.10 13.22
N HIS A 146 -6.23 -17.71 12.07
CA HIS A 146 -6.08 -18.56 10.91
C HIS A 146 -4.66 -19.11 10.72
N GLY A 147 -3.78 -18.89 11.70
CA GLY A 147 -2.41 -19.43 11.70
C GLY A 147 -1.44 -18.75 10.74
N PHE A 148 -1.81 -17.60 10.16
CA PHE A 148 -0.96 -16.86 9.23
C PHE A 148 0.07 -15.98 9.93
N ASN A 149 -0.26 -15.42 11.11
CA ASN A 149 0.67 -14.56 11.83
C ASN A 149 1.83 -15.38 12.43
N LYS A 150 3.05 -14.93 12.16
CA LYS A 150 4.29 -15.47 12.75
C LYS A 150 5.09 -14.41 13.52
N GLN A 151 4.58 -13.18 13.60
CA GLN A 151 5.24 -12.07 14.28
C GLN A 151 5.01 -12.10 15.79
N THR A 152 6.02 -11.65 16.54
CA THR A 152 5.88 -11.35 17.97
C THR A 152 5.47 -9.89 18.18
N ALA A 153 4.85 -9.57 19.32
CA ALA A 153 4.46 -8.19 19.65
C ALA A 153 5.64 -7.20 19.63
N ILE A 154 6.82 -7.62 20.11
CA ILE A 154 8.03 -6.79 20.09
C ILE A 154 8.51 -6.55 18.66
N PHE A 155 8.45 -7.57 17.79
CA PHE A 155 8.80 -7.41 16.38
C PHE A 155 7.84 -6.42 15.71
N PHE A 156 6.53 -6.58 15.92
CA PHE A 156 5.50 -5.70 15.36
C PHE A 156 5.70 -4.24 15.77
N ILE A 157 5.89 -3.95 17.06
CA ILE A 157 6.10 -2.56 17.53
C ILE A 157 7.36 -1.95 16.93
N LYS A 158 8.46 -2.70 16.88
CA LYS A 158 9.71 -2.22 16.28
C LYS A 158 9.55 -1.96 14.78
N ASP A 159 8.79 -2.80 14.10
CA ASP A 159 8.50 -2.66 12.68
C ASP A 159 7.65 -1.42 12.40
N GLU A 160 6.59 -1.20 13.19
CA GLU A 160 5.70 -0.05 13.04
C GLU A 160 6.40 1.28 13.32
N ILE A 161 7.21 1.36 14.37
CA ILE A 161 8.02 2.56 14.64
C ILE A 161 8.96 2.84 13.46
N LYS A 162 9.63 1.80 12.94
CA LYS A 162 10.53 1.94 11.79
C LYS A 162 9.79 2.39 10.54
N ARG A 163 8.62 1.80 10.25
CA ARG A 163 7.74 2.14 9.13
C ARG A 163 7.29 3.59 9.20
N PHE A 164 6.85 4.02 10.39
CA PHE A 164 6.46 5.40 10.64
C PHE A 164 7.62 6.37 10.37
N LEU A 165 8.80 6.13 10.95
CA LEU A 165 9.96 7.00 10.77
C LEU A 165 10.41 7.09 9.31
N VAL A 166 10.53 5.96 8.61
CA VAL A 166 10.91 5.93 7.20
C VAL A 166 9.91 6.69 6.35
N THR A 167 8.61 6.52 6.63
CA THR A 167 7.54 7.25 5.93
C THR A 167 7.71 8.75 6.14
N GLN A 168 7.87 9.22 7.39
CA GLN A 168 8.03 10.65 7.68
C GLN A 168 9.28 11.25 7.03
N ILE A 169 10.40 10.53 7.03
CA ILE A 169 11.66 10.96 6.40
C ILE A 169 11.48 11.18 4.89
N ILE A 170 10.61 10.42 4.23
CA ILE A 170 10.36 10.55 2.80
C ILE A 170 9.27 11.59 2.51
N THR A 171 8.16 11.56 3.25
CA THR A 171 7.00 12.40 2.97
C THR A 171 7.20 13.86 3.35
N LEU A 172 7.92 14.16 4.43
CA LEU A 172 8.11 15.54 4.88
C LEU A 172 8.96 16.37 3.90
N PRO A 173 10.15 15.91 3.43
CA PRO A 173 10.90 16.65 2.42
C PRO A 173 10.15 16.78 1.10
N LEU A 174 9.41 15.73 0.70
CA LEU A 174 8.57 15.79 -0.48
C LEU A 174 7.49 16.88 -0.36
N LEU A 175 6.79 16.93 0.78
CA LEU A 175 5.81 17.97 1.06
C LEU A 175 6.43 19.37 1.01
N CYS A 176 7.59 19.56 1.64
CA CYS A 176 8.30 20.82 1.60
C CYS A 176 8.65 21.23 0.16
N GLY A 177 9.12 20.28 -0.66
CA GLY A 177 9.40 20.51 -2.08
C GLY A 177 8.15 20.87 -2.88
N ILE A 178 7.02 20.19 -2.62
CA ILE A 178 5.73 20.48 -3.24
C ILE A 178 5.28 21.91 -2.92
N ILE A 179 5.27 22.29 -1.64
CA ILE A 179 4.84 23.63 -1.21
C ILE A 179 5.76 24.70 -1.80
N TRP A 180 7.07 24.45 -1.81
CA TRP A 180 8.03 25.36 -2.43
C TRP A 180 7.76 25.56 -3.93
N VAL A 181 7.45 24.49 -4.68
CA VAL A 181 7.08 24.60 -6.09
C VAL A 181 5.77 25.38 -6.27
N VAL A 182 4.77 25.16 -5.42
CA VAL A 182 3.51 25.90 -5.47
C VAL A 182 3.73 27.40 -5.23
N GLN A 183 4.55 27.75 -4.23
CA GLN A 183 4.84 29.15 -3.89
C GLN A 183 5.69 29.88 -4.94
N ASN A 184 6.56 29.17 -5.67
CA ASN A 184 7.54 29.78 -6.58
C ASN A 184 7.29 29.47 -8.07
N GLY A 185 6.34 28.59 -8.40
CA GLY A 185 6.16 28.05 -9.74
C GLY A 185 5.35 28.91 -10.71
N GLY A 186 4.75 30.02 -10.24
CA GLY A 186 3.91 30.91 -11.05
C GLY A 186 2.65 30.23 -11.61
N ASP A 187 2.05 30.79 -12.66
CA ASP A 187 0.78 30.30 -13.24
C ASP A 187 0.85 28.86 -13.79
N TYR A 188 2.07 28.36 -14.05
CA TYR A 188 2.33 27.02 -14.56
C TYR A 188 2.92 26.08 -13.49
N PHE A 189 2.77 26.40 -12.19
CA PHE A 189 3.31 25.59 -11.09
C PHE A 189 2.91 24.11 -11.17
N PHE A 190 1.74 23.79 -11.74
CA PHE A 190 1.25 22.42 -11.90
C PHE A 190 2.15 21.55 -12.80
N TRP A 191 2.78 22.12 -13.83
CA TRP A 191 3.75 21.39 -14.67
C TRP A 191 5.02 21.05 -13.90
N TYR A 192 5.53 22.01 -13.11
CA TYR A 192 6.70 21.80 -12.26
C TYR A 192 6.40 20.80 -11.14
N LEU A 193 5.20 20.85 -10.57
CA LEU A 193 4.73 19.93 -9.54
C LEU A 193 4.61 18.51 -10.09
N TRP A 194 4.02 18.35 -11.28
CA TRP A 194 3.98 17.07 -11.98
C TRP A 194 5.39 16.53 -12.25
N LEU A 195 6.29 17.35 -12.80
CA LEU A 195 7.68 16.96 -13.04
C LEU A 195 8.40 16.53 -11.76
N LEU A 196 8.20 17.24 -10.65
CA LEU A 196 8.72 16.86 -9.34
C LEU A 196 8.22 15.47 -8.95
N THR A 197 6.91 15.20 -9.07
CA THR A 197 6.35 13.88 -8.76
C THR A 197 6.87 12.77 -9.67
N VAL A 198 7.11 13.04 -10.95
CA VAL A 198 7.72 12.09 -11.89
C VAL A 198 9.14 11.73 -11.43
N VAL A 199 9.96 12.74 -11.14
CA VAL A 199 11.35 12.55 -10.71
C VAL A 199 11.41 11.77 -9.40
N VAL A 200 10.58 12.15 -8.42
CA VAL A 200 10.50 11.45 -7.14
C VAL A 200 10.00 10.02 -7.33
N SER A 201 8.99 9.77 -8.18
CA SER A 201 8.51 8.41 -8.44
C SER A 201 9.58 7.53 -9.08
N LEU A 202 10.31 8.04 -10.08
CA LEU A 202 11.41 7.32 -10.72
C LEU A 202 12.54 7.04 -9.72
N PHE A 203 12.88 8.01 -8.87
CA PHE A 203 13.85 7.82 -7.80
C PHE A 203 13.39 6.74 -6.82
N MET A 204 12.12 6.74 -6.42
CA MET A 204 11.56 5.74 -5.51
C MET A 204 11.53 4.34 -6.08
N ILE A 205 11.30 4.17 -7.40
CA ILE A 205 11.39 2.86 -8.08
C ILE A 205 12.79 2.23 -7.91
N ILE A 206 13.84 3.05 -7.82
CA ILE A 206 15.22 2.60 -7.62
C ILE A 206 15.55 2.48 -6.12
N LEU A 207 15.20 3.50 -5.33
CA LEU A 207 15.52 3.60 -3.91
C LEU A 207 14.83 2.52 -3.08
N TYR A 208 13.55 2.23 -3.37
CA TYR A 208 12.74 1.34 -2.57
C TYR A 208 13.35 -0.07 -2.42
N PRO A 209 13.63 -0.81 -3.51
CA PRO A 209 14.14 -2.17 -3.37
C PRO A 209 15.59 -2.25 -2.88
N GLU A 210 16.43 -1.23 -3.11
CA GLU A 210 17.85 -1.26 -2.73
C GLU A 210 18.10 -0.84 -1.29
N ILE A 211 17.32 0.13 -0.78
CA ILE A 211 17.56 0.74 0.53
C ILE A 211 16.38 0.51 1.46
N ILE A 212 15.15 0.77 1.01
CA ILE A 212 14.00 0.76 1.91
C ILE A 212 13.60 -0.67 2.29
N ALA A 213 13.36 -1.54 1.32
CA ALA A 213 12.91 -2.90 1.57
C ALA A 213 13.90 -3.72 2.44
N PRO A 214 15.23 -3.63 2.24
CA PRO A 214 16.21 -4.31 3.10
C PRO A 214 16.27 -3.80 4.56
N LEU A 215 15.71 -2.63 4.88
CA LEU A 215 15.57 -2.18 6.27
C LEU A 215 14.51 -2.98 7.03
N PHE A 216 13.53 -3.55 6.31
CA PHE A 216 12.40 -4.27 6.88
C PHE A 216 12.58 -5.77 6.83
N ASP A 217 13.17 -6.29 5.76
CA ASP A 217 13.29 -7.72 5.51
C ASP A 217 14.71 -8.12 5.10
N LYS A 218 15.06 -9.37 5.42
CA LYS A 218 16.37 -9.92 5.08
C LYS A 218 16.31 -10.51 3.67
N TYR A 219 17.19 -10.01 2.80
CA TYR A 219 17.39 -10.52 1.45
C TYR A 219 18.70 -11.29 1.39
N THR A 220 18.64 -12.53 0.93
CA THR A 220 19.83 -13.37 0.71
C THR A 220 19.85 -13.88 -0.73
N PRO A 221 21.01 -13.99 -1.40
CA PRO A 221 21.08 -14.61 -2.72
C PRO A 221 20.49 -16.02 -2.70
N LEU A 222 19.78 -16.42 -3.75
CA LEU A 222 19.32 -17.80 -3.88
C LEU A 222 20.55 -18.72 -3.97
N PRO A 223 20.65 -19.80 -3.16
CA PRO A 223 21.74 -20.75 -3.21
C PRO A 223 21.87 -21.41 -4.58
N GLU A 224 23.05 -21.94 -4.86
CA GLU A 224 23.26 -22.80 -6.02
C GLU A 224 22.43 -24.08 -5.90
N GLY A 225 21.75 -24.46 -6.97
CA GLY A 225 20.88 -25.64 -7.01
C GLY A 225 20.05 -25.70 -8.28
N GLU A 226 19.25 -26.76 -8.41
CA GLU A 226 18.41 -27.01 -9.59
C GLU A 226 17.44 -25.85 -9.86
N LEU A 227 16.81 -25.30 -8.81
CA LEU A 227 15.87 -24.18 -8.94
C LEU A 227 16.54 -22.95 -9.56
N LYS A 228 17.73 -22.58 -9.08
CA LYS A 228 18.46 -21.42 -9.60
C LYS A 228 18.82 -21.61 -11.07
N GLN A 229 19.37 -22.77 -11.43
CA GLN A 229 19.76 -23.09 -12.80
C GLN A 229 18.56 -23.00 -13.76
N LYS A 230 17.43 -23.62 -13.41
CA LYS A 230 16.23 -23.58 -14.25
C LYS A 230 15.65 -22.16 -14.39
N ILE A 231 15.74 -21.33 -13.35
CA ILE A 231 15.33 -19.91 -13.42
C ILE A 231 16.24 -19.13 -14.37
N GLU A 232 17.55 -19.35 -14.30
CA GLU A 232 18.52 -18.73 -15.19
C GLU A 232 18.32 -19.16 -16.66
N GLU A 233 18.05 -20.44 -16.90
CA GLU A 233 17.70 -20.97 -18.22
C GLU A 233 16.41 -20.34 -18.77
N LEU A 234 15.36 -20.26 -17.94
CA LEU A 234 14.10 -19.62 -18.33
C LEU A 234 14.31 -18.14 -18.68
N ALA A 235 15.02 -17.40 -17.82
CA ALA A 235 15.36 -16.00 -18.06
C ALA A 235 16.18 -15.81 -19.35
N ALA A 236 17.18 -16.67 -19.58
CA ALA A 236 18.00 -16.67 -20.79
C ALA A 236 17.17 -16.94 -22.05
N SER A 237 16.26 -17.91 -22.00
CA SER A 237 15.37 -18.25 -23.12
C SER A 237 14.49 -17.07 -23.55
N LEU A 238 14.09 -16.24 -22.59
CA LEU A 238 13.26 -15.04 -22.81
C LEU A 238 14.09 -13.76 -23.04
N LYS A 239 15.43 -13.86 -23.05
CA LYS A 239 16.37 -12.73 -23.10
C LYS A 239 16.09 -11.69 -22.01
N PHE A 240 15.61 -12.15 -20.86
CA PHE A 240 15.42 -11.31 -19.68
C PHE A 240 16.79 -10.97 -19.09
N PRO A 241 17.13 -9.67 -18.88
CA PRO A 241 18.42 -9.27 -18.34
C PRO A 241 18.48 -9.51 -16.82
N LEU A 242 18.49 -10.77 -16.42
CA LEU A 242 18.59 -11.20 -15.03
C LEU A 242 19.94 -10.77 -14.46
N TYR A 243 19.91 -9.93 -13.43
CA TYR A 243 21.11 -9.45 -12.75
C TYR A 243 21.36 -10.21 -11.44
N LYS A 244 20.35 -10.34 -10.58
CA LYS A 244 20.44 -11.07 -9.30
C LYS A 244 19.13 -11.75 -8.94
N LEU A 245 19.24 -12.88 -8.24
CA LEU A 245 18.13 -13.68 -7.73
C LEU A 245 18.25 -13.76 -6.20
N PHE A 246 17.20 -13.35 -5.50
CA PHE A 246 17.17 -13.30 -4.04
C PHE A 246 16.01 -14.10 -3.47
N VAL A 247 16.20 -14.56 -2.23
CA VAL A 247 15.16 -15.04 -1.34
C VAL A 247 14.96 -14.01 -0.23
N VAL A 248 13.71 -13.66 0.05
CA VAL A 248 13.33 -12.80 1.17
C VAL A 248 12.73 -13.65 2.31
N GLU A 249 13.14 -13.37 3.54
CA GLU A 249 12.67 -14.05 4.76
C GLU A 249 11.26 -13.55 5.16
N GLY A 250 10.25 -13.88 4.36
CA GLY A 250 8.84 -13.52 4.59
C GLY A 250 8.19 -14.31 5.72
N SER A 251 8.68 -15.52 5.98
CA SER A 251 8.19 -16.43 7.04
C SER A 251 8.24 -15.83 8.44
N LYS A 252 9.13 -14.85 8.68
CA LYS A 252 9.20 -14.10 9.94
C LYS A 252 7.96 -13.25 10.18
N ARG A 253 7.26 -12.84 9.11
CA ARG A 253 6.06 -12.02 9.14
C ARG A 253 4.80 -12.87 9.06
N SER A 254 4.73 -13.72 8.05
CA SER A 254 3.53 -14.50 7.78
C SER A 254 3.84 -15.73 6.97
N SER A 255 2.92 -16.70 6.94
CA SER A 255 2.99 -17.84 6.02
C SER A 255 2.47 -17.55 4.60
N HIS A 256 2.15 -16.29 4.26
CA HIS A 256 1.77 -15.91 2.89
C HIS A 256 2.98 -16.00 1.95
N SER A 257 2.75 -16.51 0.74
CA SER A 257 3.77 -16.74 -0.28
C SER A 257 3.62 -15.75 -1.43
N ASN A 258 4.74 -15.28 -1.98
CA ASN A 258 4.75 -14.36 -3.11
C ASN A 258 6.07 -14.45 -3.89
N ALA A 259 6.07 -13.94 -5.12
CA ALA A 259 7.25 -13.71 -5.93
C ALA A 259 7.06 -12.39 -6.69
N TYR A 260 8.14 -11.65 -6.89
CA TYR A 260 8.05 -10.40 -7.64
C TYR A 260 9.34 -10.07 -8.38
N LEU A 261 9.17 -9.30 -9.45
CA LEU A 261 10.25 -8.78 -10.28
C LEU A 261 10.39 -7.28 -10.06
N TYR A 262 11.63 -6.80 -9.99
CA TYR A 262 11.88 -5.36 -9.99
C TYR A 262 13.20 -5.02 -10.68
N GLY A 263 13.49 -3.73 -10.74
CA GLY A 263 14.74 -3.20 -11.25
C GLY A 263 14.56 -2.36 -12.49
N PHE A 264 15.56 -1.55 -12.78
CA PHE A 264 15.54 -0.58 -13.87
C PHE A 264 16.42 -1.06 -15.01
N TYR A 265 15.88 -0.97 -16.24
CA TYR A 265 16.58 -1.30 -17.47
C TYR A 265 17.27 -2.69 -17.44
N LYS A 266 18.61 -2.75 -17.47
CA LYS A 266 19.42 -3.98 -17.49
C LYS A 266 19.65 -4.61 -16.12
N TYR A 267 19.30 -3.94 -15.02
CA TYR A 267 19.55 -4.42 -13.66
C TYR A 267 18.27 -5.03 -13.07
N LYS A 268 17.71 -6.03 -13.75
CA LYS A 268 16.48 -6.69 -13.29
C LYS A 268 16.78 -7.77 -12.26
N ARG A 269 15.96 -7.83 -11.22
CA ARG A 269 16.11 -8.77 -10.12
C ARG A 269 14.82 -9.52 -9.90
N ILE A 270 14.96 -10.75 -9.43
CA ILE A 270 13.85 -11.62 -9.06
C ILE A 270 13.95 -11.86 -7.56
N VAL A 271 12.84 -11.74 -6.86
CA VAL A 271 12.73 -12.08 -5.44
C VAL A 271 11.66 -13.12 -5.23
N LEU A 272 12.05 -14.19 -4.54
CA LEU A 272 11.16 -15.25 -4.09
C LEU A 272 10.98 -15.14 -2.58
N PHE A 273 9.76 -15.36 -2.09
CA PHE A 273 9.54 -15.52 -0.65
C PHE A 273 10.02 -16.91 -0.24
N ASP A 274 10.63 -17.03 0.93
CA ASP A 274 11.00 -18.32 1.51
C ASP A 274 9.77 -19.25 1.70
N THR A 275 8.61 -18.68 2.02
CA THR A 275 7.31 -19.37 2.10
C THR A 275 6.78 -19.89 0.76
N LEU A 276 7.36 -19.49 -0.38
CA LEU A 276 7.00 -20.02 -1.70
C LEU A 276 7.83 -21.26 -2.04
N ILE A 277 9.05 -21.39 -1.50
CA ILE A 277 9.96 -22.47 -1.87
C ILE A 277 9.76 -23.63 -0.90
N LYS A 278 9.33 -24.78 -1.40
CA LYS A 278 9.06 -25.98 -0.58
C LYS A 278 10.24 -26.35 0.33
N ASP A 279 11.46 -26.30 -0.18
CA ASP A 279 12.69 -26.61 0.59
C ASP A 279 12.97 -25.64 1.75
N TYR A 280 12.41 -24.43 1.69
CA TYR A 280 12.57 -23.40 2.73
C TYR A 280 11.43 -23.43 3.75
N CYS A 281 10.32 -24.08 3.42
CA CYS A 281 9.18 -24.19 4.32
C CYS A 281 9.55 -25.13 5.47
N LYS A 282 9.67 -24.58 6.69
CA LYS A 282 9.84 -25.39 7.89
C LYS A 282 8.58 -26.23 8.09
N LYS A 283 8.72 -27.54 8.22
CA LYS A 283 7.64 -28.39 8.75
C LYS A 283 7.35 -27.93 10.17
N ASP A 284 6.19 -27.32 10.38
CA ASP A 284 5.72 -26.99 11.73
C ASP A 284 5.42 -28.33 12.42
N SER A 285 6.04 -28.57 13.58
CA SER A 285 6.09 -29.87 14.29
C SER A 285 4.76 -30.44 14.78
N ASN A 286 3.63 -29.82 14.41
CA ASN A 286 2.29 -30.11 14.92
C ASN A 286 1.31 -30.51 13.80
N ASP A 287 1.71 -30.54 12.53
CA ASP A 287 0.84 -30.88 11.39
C ASP A 287 1.69 -31.49 10.25
N ASP A 288 2.16 -32.73 10.47
CA ASP A 288 3.18 -33.43 9.65
C ASP A 288 2.78 -33.68 8.17
N ASP A 289 1.52 -33.45 7.80
CA ASP A 289 0.96 -33.80 6.48
C ASP A 289 0.78 -32.64 5.49
N LYS A 290 1.13 -31.38 5.86
CA LYS A 290 0.98 -30.23 4.95
C LYS A 290 2.30 -29.81 4.33
N GLU A 291 2.54 -30.24 3.10
CA GLU A 291 3.56 -29.65 2.25
C GLU A 291 3.14 -28.21 1.90
N ILE A 292 3.84 -27.24 2.46
CA ILE A 292 3.67 -25.81 2.16
C ILE A 292 4.77 -25.42 1.17
N GLY A 293 4.43 -24.57 0.20
CA GLY A 293 5.33 -24.12 -0.85
C GLY A 293 5.15 -24.89 -2.16
N CYS A 294 5.82 -24.38 -3.20
CA CYS A 294 5.75 -24.88 -4.56
C CYS A 294 7.02 -25.65 -4.92
N GLU A 295 6.86 -26.66 -5.78
CA GLU A 295 7.98 -27.35 -6.41
C GLU A 295 8.63 -26.49 -7.49
N THR A 296 9.84 -26.88 -7.93
CA THR A 296 10.61 -26.12 -8.92
C THR A 296 9.82 -25.79 -10.18
N ASN A 297 9.07 -26.75 -10.75
CA ASN A 297 8.30 -26.51 -11.97
C ASN A 297 7.11 -25.54 -11.75
N GLU A 298 6.51 -25.57 -10.56
CA GLU A 298 5.42 -24.66 -10.19
C GLU A 298 5.96 -23.24 -9.97
N ILE A 299 7.12 -23.10 -9.32
CA ILE A 299 7.81 -21.80 -9.18
C ILE A 299 8.16 -21.23 -10.56
N LEU A 300 8.63 -22.06 -11.50
CA LEU A 300 8.89 -21.63 -12.87
C LEU A 300 7.63 -21.15 -13.58
N ALA A 301 6.48 -21.79 -13.34
CA ALA A 301 5.20 -21.34 -13.91
C ALA A 301 4.78 -19.96 -13.33
N VAL A 302 4.95 -19.74 -12.02
CA VAL A 302 4.74 -18.43 -11.39
C VAL A 302 5.69 -17.39 -11.98
N LEU A 303 6.98 -17.72 -12.12
CA LEU A 303 7.95 -16.80 -12.72
C LEU A 303 7.68 -16.53 -14.20
N ALA A 304 7.16 -17.50 -14.96
CA ALA A 304 6.73 -17.29 -16.33
C ALA A 304 5.56 -16.28 -16.40
N HIS A 305 4.62 -16.33 -15.46
CA HIS A 305 3.56 -15.32 -15.33
C HIS A 305 4.15 -13.92 -15.05
N GLU A 306 5.04 -13.81 -14.06
CA GLU A 306 5.71 -12.56 -13.71
C GLU A 306 6.53 -11.99 -14.89
N LEU A 307 7.28 -12.85 -15.59
CA LEU A 307 8.04 -12.47 -16.78
C LEU A 307 7.12 -12.07 -17.94
N GLY A 308 5.90 -12.58 -17.98
CA GLY A 308 4.83 -12.09 -18.86
C GLY A 308 4.49 -10.62 -18.61
N HIS A 309 4.36 -10.20 -17.34
CA HIS A 309 4.16 -8.80 -16.99
C HIS A 309 5.30 -7.90 -17.47
N TRP A 310 6.55 -8.39 -17.37
CA TRP A 310 7.69 -7.69 -17.91
C TRP A 310 7.65 -7.63 -19.45
N LYS A 311 7.38 -8.75 -20.11
CA LYS A 311 7.36 -8.86 -21.58
C LYS A 311 6.33 -7.92 -22.22
N HIS A 312 5.18 -7.75 -21.58
CA HIS A 312 4.11 -6.86 -22.03
C HIS A 312 4.21 -5.44 -21.47
N ASN A 313 5.31 -5.09 -20.78
CA ASN A 313 5.55 -3.76 -20.21
C ASN A 313 4.41 -3.26 -19.30
N HIS A 314 3.73 -4.16 -18.58
CA HIS A 314 2.60 -3.80 -17.72
C HIS A 314 2.98 -2.76 -16.66
N ALA A 315 4.18 -2.85 -16.10
CA ALA A 315 4.68 -1.87 -15.13
C ALA A 315 4.87 -0.47 -15.73
N LEU A 316 5.35 -0.37 -16.98
CA LEU A 316 5.50 0.91 -17.68
C LEU A 316 4.13 1.50 -18.02
N LEU A 317 3.20 0.67 -18.50
CA LEU A 317 1.83 1.10 -18.79
C LEU A 317 1.14 1.62 -17.53
N GLY A 318 1.24 0.90 -16.41
CA GLY A 318 0.71 1.33 -15.12
C GLY A 318 1.33 2.65 -14.64
N PHE A 319 2.64 2.83 -14.85
CA PHE A 319 3.32 4.09 -14.54
C PHE A 319 2.83 5.25 -15.42
N LEU A 320 2.69 5.06 -16.73
CA LEU A 320 2.21 6.11 -17.62
C LEU A 320 0.77 6.52 -17.30
N LEU A 321 -0.11 5.55 -17.04
CA LEU A 321 -1.50 5.81 -16.63
C LEU A 321 -1.57 6.54 -15.29
N SER A 322 -0.68 6.22 -14.34
CA SER A 322 -0.65 6.94 -13.07
C SER A 322 -0.16 8.39 -13.25
N GLN A 323 0.85 8.62 -14.11
CA GLN A 323 1.32 9.98 -14.41
C GLN A 323 0.27 10.82 -15.14
N ASP A 324 -0.47 10.23 -16.07
CA ASP A 324 -1.57 10.91 -16.77
C ASP A 324 -2.66 11.36 -15.78
N ASN A 325 -3.10 10.45 -14.89
CA ASN A 325 -4.06 10.76 -13.86
C ASN A 325 -3.54 11.85 -12.89
N THR A 326 -2.30 11.76 -12.42
CA THR A 326 -1.71 12.76 -11.52
C THR A 326 -1.58 14.13 -12.19
N SER A 327 -1.15 14.18 -13.46
CA SER A 327 -1.07 15.44 -14.22
C SER A 327 -2.44 16.10 -14.37
N SER A 328 -3.47 15.30 -14.66
CA SER A 328 -4.86 15.77 -14.77
C SER A 328 -5.36 16.33 -13.44
N GLN A 329 -5.07 15.65 -12.31
CA GLN A 329 -5.44 16.14 -10.98
C GLN A 329 -4.77 17.49 -10.66
N PHE A 330 -3.47 17.66 -10.92
CA PHE A 330 -2.79 18.93 -10.70
C PHE A 330 -3.33 20.05 -11.60
N TYR A 331 -3.69 19.74 -12.84
CA TYR A 331 -4.33 20.69 -13.73
C TYR A 331 -5.67 21.18 -13.16
N TYR A 332 -6.54 20.27 -12.69
CA TYR A 332 -7.82 20.67 -12.10
C TYR A 332 -7.65 21.47 -10.81
N VAL A 333 -6.68 21.11 -9.96
CA VAL A 333 -6.35 21.90 -8.75
C VAL A 333 -5.93 23.32 -9.13
N CYS A 334 -5.08 23.46 -10.15
CA CYS A 334 -4.65 24.77 -10.64
C CYS A 334 -5.82 25.61 -11.15
N GLN A 335 -6.74 25.01 -11.92
CA GLN A 335 -7.92 25.71 -12.42
C GLN A 335 -8.82 26.19 -11.28
N THR A 336 -9.07 25.34 -10.27
CA THR A 336 -9.86 25.74 -9.10
C THR A 336 -9.20 26.87 -8.32
N LEU A 337 -7.88 26.82 -8.12
CA LEU A 337 -7.14 27.88 -7.43
C LEU A 337 -7.15 29.20 -8.22
N ALA A 338 -6.98 29.14 -9.55
CA ALA A 338 -6.99 30.31 -10.43
C ALA A 338 -8.38 31.00 -10.51
N ILE A 339 -9.47 30.24 -10.32
CA ILE A 339 -10.82 30.79 -10.23
C ILE A 339 -10.99 31.60 -8.93
N HIS A 340 -10.39 31.16 -7.82
CA HIS A 340 -10.51 31.84 -6.52
C HIS A 340 -9.54 33.02 -6.31
N THR A 341 -8.45 33.13 -7.09
CA THR A 341 -7.51 34.26 -7.02
C THR A 341 -7.85 35.42 -7.96
N ASN A 342 -8.82 35.25 -8.87
CA ASN A 342 -9.31 36.31 -9.78
C ASN A 342 -10.60 36.99 -9.28
N VAL A 343 -10.87 36.92 -7.97
CA VAL A 343 -11.87 37.72 -7.23
C VAL A 343 -11.12 38.51 -6.17
#